data_AF-A0A6V8LHI8-F1
#
_entry.id   AF-A0A6V8LHI8-F1
#
_cell.length_a   1.000
_cell.length_b   1.000
_cell.length_c   1.000
_cell.angle_alpha   90.00
_cell.angle_beta   90.00
_cell.angle_gamma   90.00
#
_symmetry.space_group_name_H-M   'P 1'
#
loop_
_entity.id
_entity.type
_entity.pdbx_description
1 polymer ?
#
loop_
_entity_poly.entity_id
_entity_poly.type
_entity_poly.pdbx_seq_one_letter_code
_entity_poly.pdbx_strand_id
1 'polypeptide(L)'
;METVLLDLVDPPKWWLRIGLEKGGPVSGCPEQGCDTSALTTVDLYCETHGRFLPAARVIPSKLVAAAINIARVAVCAAFVLAAQIKTSLPLFLVGALVAAVVLLPPLRLYPIALRWALACWALVTVLTLIFSWTSLTAQRIAVLTLLIVLMVITAVHLGPLAAKSSSQALVEGSGVRSVTARVRGYVAASAAILPVALTGWLALVLLQMAWPIDTGRIRDFLLTTAIATIAVAGLTAIVFGILFSGNTVDFSFRRPVGPPRKPSALTWSLARWRPKQISDRDLADRVSRDVTMLLFQVAQALVLLARSAVQFARLLLYAAVYLLSTGVNAILSVMLWAALWIASVLVGAAQSLRGAVRVLNRAIPHTLRVVVLPVVFMAYAAALTLFWSRRTYAYLVDGTAWALAESLLAAASAVVLLTATWTALSGLPVRATTRSATRTLAIFGANALVLLAVGGWAVGLAGTFGRGEIRVGPVTIVASVILLTAWLWSRRRSAPGSEGS
;
A
#
# COMPACT_ATOMS: atom_id res chain seq x y z
N MET A 1 15.76 -0.16 -21.20
CA MET A 1 16.91 0.72 -20.86
C MET A 1 16.88 1.19 -19.39
N GLU A 2 15.69 1.42 -18.79
CA GLU A 2 15.54 1.72 -17.34
C GLU A 2 16.04 0.65 -16.36
N THR A 3 16.17 -0.60 -16.79
CA THR A 3 16.62 -1.72 -15.92
C THR A 3 18.13 -1.74 -15.68
N VAL A 4 18.95 -1.05 -16.48
CA VAL A 4 20.42 -1.14 -16.40
C VAL A 4 21.01 -0.17 -15.36
N LEU A 5 20.32 0.93 -15.05
CA LEU A 5 20.78 1.92 -14.07
C LEU A 5 20.47 1.55 -12.60
N LEU A 6 19.76 0.44 -12.36
CA LEU A 6 19.40 -0.03 -11.02
C LEU A 6 20.44 -0.93 -10.36
N ASP A 7 21.43 -1.43 -11.11
CA ASP A 7 22.47 -2.34 -10.61
C ASP A 7 23.70 -1.63 -10.02
N LEU A 8 23.78 -0.29 -10.12
CA LEU A 8 24.92 0.52 -9.65
C LEU A 8 24.76 1.12 -8.24
N VAL A 9 23.62 0.90 -7.58
CA VAL A 9 23.35 1.36 -6.21
C VAL A 9 23.16 0.13 -5.35
N ASP A 10 23.81 0.09 -4.17
CA ASP A 10 23.82 -1.04 -3.21
C ASP A 10 22.58 -1.93 -3.33
N PRO A 11 22.75 -3.26 -3.48
CA PRO A 11 21.63 -4.16 -3.73
C PRO A 11 20.59 -3.93 -2.63
N PRO A 12 19.33 -3.61 -3.00
CA PRO A 12 18.31 -3.28 -2.02
C PRO A 12 18.20 -4.41 -1.00
N LYS A 13 18.01 -4.06 0.28
CA LYS A 13 17.84 -5.02 1.38
C LYS A 13 16.90 -6.15 0.93
N TRP A 14 17.22 -7.39 1.28
CA TRP A 14 16.54 -8.59 0.73
C TRP A 14 15.01 -8.51 0.78
N TRP A 15 14.44 -7.88 1.81
CA TRP A 15 12.99 -7.74 2.00
C TRP A 15 12.33 -6.72 1.07
N LEU A 16 13.07 -5.77 0.51
CA LEU A 16 12.59 -4.87 -0.56
C LEU A 16 12.56 -5.55 -1.93
N ARG A 17 13.18 -6.73 -2.06
CA ARG A 17 13.25 -7.49 -3.31
C ARG A 17 12.09 -8.48 -3.49
N ILE A 18 11.25 -8.65 -2.47
CA ILE A 18 10.10 -9.57 -2.53
C ILE A 18 9.19 -9.13 -3.68
N GLY A 19 8.84 -10.05 -4.58
CA GLY A 19 8.01 -9.78 -5.75
C GLY A 19 8.65 -8.96 -6.87
N LEU A 20 9.93 -8.57 -6.72
CA LEU A 20 10.80 -8.03 -7.78
C LEU A 20 11.81 -9.07 -8.28
N GLU A 21 11.86 -10.23 -7.64
CA GLU A 21 12.75 -11.33 -7.99
C GLU A 21 12.41 -11.89 -9.39
N LYS A 22 13.42 -11.96 -10.25
CA LYS A 22 13.33 -12.72 -11.50
C LYS A 22 13.45 -14.20 -11.13
N GLY A 23 12.54 -15.03 -11.64
CA GLY A 23 12.61 -16.47 -11.44
C GLY A 23 13.94 -17.03 -11.94
N GLY A 24 14.52 -17.95 -11.19
CA GLY A 24 15.72 -18.68 -11.60
C GLY A 24 15.54 -19.43 -12.93
N PRO A 25 16.63 -19.91 -13.54
CA PRO A 25 16.58 -20.61 -14.82
C PRO A 25 15.68 -21.86 -14.73
N VAL A 26 14.76 -21.99 -15.69
CA VAL A 26 13.88 -23.15 -15.79
C VAL A 26 14.67 -24.31 -16.38
N SER A 27 14.71 -25.43 -15.66
CA SER A 27 15.34 -26.66 -16.13
C SER A 27 14.26 -27.68 -16.53
N GLY A 28 14.40 -28.24 -17.73
CA GLY A 28 13.51 -29.30 -18.22
C GLY A 28 13.72 -30.64 -17.50
N CYS A 29 12.88 -31.63 -17.79
CA CYS A 29 13.10 -32.99 -17.29
C CYS A 29 14.31 -33.65 -17.99
N PRO A 30 14.90 -34.73 -17.44
CA PRO A 30 16.05 -35.42 -18.05
C PRO A 30 15.71 -36.25 -19.30
N GLU A 31 14.43 -36.41 -19.64
CA GLU A 31 13.99 -37.20 -20.80
C GLU A 31 14.28 -36.46 -22.12
N GLN A 32 14.67 -37.24 -23.15
CA GLN A 32 14.96 -36.72 -24.50
C GLN A 32 13.70 -36.08 -25.11
N GLY A 33 13.86 -34.98 -25.85
CA GLY A 33 12.71 -34.27 -26.44
C GLY A 33 11.95 -33.35 -25.48
N CYS A 34 12.51 -33.02 -24.31
CA CYS A 34 11.93 -32.02 -23.42
C CYS A 34 12.08 -30.60 -23.99
N ASP A 35 10.97 -29.97 -24.39
CA ASP A 35 10.96 -28.56 -24.75
C ASP A 35 11.01 -27.67 -23.50
N THR A 36 12.17 -27.08 -23.23
CA THR A 36 12.35 -26.15 -22.11
C THR A 36 11.75 -24.77 -22.37
N SER A 37 11.53 -24.40 -23.63
CA SER A 37 11.01 -23.08 -24.00
C SER A 37 9.53 -22.93 -23.67
N ALA A 38 8.79 -24.04 -23.67
CA ALA A 38 7.38 -24.10 -23.27
C ALA A 38 7.17 -24.04 -21.74
N LEU A 39 8.22 -24.23 -20.93
CA LEU A 39 8.09 -24.30 -19.47
C LEU A 39 8.13 -22.91 -18.84
N THR A 40 7.21 -22.67 -17.91
CA THR A 40 7.18 -21.48 -17.05
C THR A 40 7.85 -21.76 -15.70
N THR A 41 8.24 -20.70 -14.99
CA THR A 41 8.95 -20.80 -13.70
C THR A 41 8.11 -21.42 -12.58
N VAL A 42 6.78 -21.44 -12.72
CA VAL A 42 5.85 -22.02 -11.73
C VAL A 42 5.43 -23.46 -12.07
N ASP A 43 5.83 -23.99 -13.23
CA ASP A 43 5.42 -25.32 -13.65
C ASP A 43 5.97 -26.42 -12.73
N LEU A 44 5.09 -27.32 -12.30
CA LEU A 44 5.44 -28.46 -11.45
C LEU A 44 5.70 -29.72 -12.26
N TYR A 45 5.12 -29.82 -13.45
CA TYR A 45 5.20 -30.99 -14.32
C TYR A 45 5.67 -30.59 -15.71
N CYS A 46 6.53 -31.43 -16.30
CA CYS A 46 6.98 -31.26 -17.69
C CYS A 46 5.78 -31.35 -18.65
N GLU A 47 5.78 -30.48 -19.69
CA GLU A 47 4.68 -30.42 -20.62
C GLU A 47 4.52 -31.65 -21.51
N THR A 48 5.62 -32.27 -21.90
CA THR A 48 5.61 -33.44 -22.79
C THR A 48 5.53 -34.74 -22.01
N HIS A 49 6.29 -34.86 -20.93
CA HIS A 49 6.51 -36.14 -20.24
C HIS A 49 5.71 -36.32 -18.94
N GLY A 50 5.09 -35.26 -18.41
CA GLY A 50 4.36 -35.34 -17.14
C GLY A 50 5.24 -35.63 -15.92
N ARG A 51 6.56 -35.47 -16.03
CA ARG A 51 7.52 -35.65 -14.91
C ARG A 51 7.47 -34.49 -13.93
N PHE A 52 7.50 -34.80 -12.63
CA PHE A 52 7.54 -33.79 -11.57
C PHE A 52 8.91 -33.08 -11.53
N LEU A 53 8.95 -31.85 -12.01
CA LEU A 53 10.17 -31.06 -12.24
C LEU A 53 11.02 -30.85 -10.97
N PRO A 54 10.46 -30.55 -9.78
CA PRO A 54 11.27 -30.35 -8.57
C PRO A 54 12.14 -31.55 -8.19
N ALA A 55 11.69 -32.77 -8.49
CA ALA A 55 12.41 -34.00 -8.15
C ALA A 55 13.17 -34.60 -9.35
N ALA A 56 12.94 -34.13 -10.57
CA ALA A 56 13.41 -34.79 -11.79
C ALA A 56 14.93 -34.84 -11.96
N ARG A 57 15.69 -33.93 -11.33
CA ARG A 57 17.16 -33.84 -11.48
C ARG A 57 17.95 -34.05 -10.20
N VAL A 58 17.34 -33.83 -9.04
CA VAL A 58 18.09 -33.61 -7.78
C VAL A 58 18.19 -34.87 -6.93
N ILE A 59 17.24 -35.80 -7.01
CA ILE A 59 17.12 -36.89 -6.04
C ILE A 59 17.10 -38.23 -6.78
N PRO A 60 17.93 -39.22 -6.38
CA PRO A 60 17.87 -40.55 -6.96
C PRO A 60 16.47 -41.15 -6.76
N SER A 61 15.96 -41.82 -7.79
CA SER A 61 14.57 -42.29 -7.89
C SER A 61 14.12 -43.11 -6.67
N LYS A 62 15.03 -43.90 -6.07
CA LYS A 62 14.77 -44.71 -4.88
C LYS A 62 14.49 -43.88 -3.62
N LEU A 63 15.24 -42.80 -3.38
CA LEU A 63 15.05 -41.95 -2.21
C LEU A 63 13.75 -41.16 -2.30
N VAL A 64 13.38 -40.67 -3.49
CA VAL A 64 12.08 -40.01 -3.72
C VAL A 64 10.95 -40.98 -3.45
N ALA A 65 11.02 -42.20 -3.99
CA ALA A 65 10.01 -43.22 -3.77
C ALA A 65 9.86 -43.58 -2.28
N ALA A 66 10.97 -43.75 -1.57
CA ALA A 66 10.98 -43.99 -0.13
C ALA A 66 10.33 -42.83 0.64
N ALA A 67 10.71 -41.58 0.35
CA ALA A 67 10.15 -40.39 0.99
C ALA A 67 8.65 -40.24 0.74
N ILE A 68 8.19 -40.50 -0.49
CA ILE A 68 6.75 -40.49 -0.83
C ILE A 68 6.01 -41.57 -0.04
N ASN A 69 6.54 -42.78 0.05
CA ASN A 69 5.90 -43.85 0.81
C ASN A 69 5.86 -43.56 2.31
N ILE A 70 6.94 -43.02 2.89
CA ILE A 70 6.97 -42.56 4.28
C ILE A 70 5.91 -41.48 4.50
N ALA A 71 5.81 -40.50 3.60
CA ALA A 71 4.79 -39.46 3.68
C ALA A 71 3.37 -40.03 3.62
N ARG A 72 3.10 -41.00 2.73
CA ARG A 72 1.80 -41.68 2.65
C ARG A 72 1.45 -42.39 3.97
N VAL A 73 2.41 -43.13 4.54
CA VAL A 73 2.23 -43.81 5.82
C VAL A 73 2.00 -42.81 6.95
N ALA A 74 2.76 -41.72 7.00
CA ALA A 74 2.60 -40.67 8.00
C ALA A 74 1.23 -39.98 7.93
N VAL A 75 0.72 -39.72 6.72
CA VAL A 75 -0.65 -39.20 6.52
C VAL A 75 -1.67 -40.20 7.07
N CYS A 76 -1.62 -41.47 6.67
CA CYS A 76 -2.55 -42.48 7.20
C CYS A 76 -2.46 -42.62 8.72
N ALA A 77 -1.24 -42.62 9.28
CA ALA A 77 -1.00 -42.69 10.71
C ALA A 77 -1.61 -41.49 11.45
N ALA A 78 -1.56 -40.28 10.88
CA ALA A 78 -2.18 -39.11 11.49
C ALA A 78 -3.71 -39.21 11.54
N PHE A 79 -4.35 -39.81 10.54
CA PHE A 79 -5.80 -40.08 10.56
C PHE A 79 -6.16 -41.07 11.67
N VAL A 80 -5.41 -42.18 11.78
CA VAL A 80 -5.59 -43.17 12.85
C VAL A 80 -5.36 -42.54 14.22
N LEU A 81 -4.27 -41.79 14.37
CA LEU A 81 -3.93 -41.12 15.62
C LEU A 81 -5.04 -40.16 16.02
N ALA A 82 -5.51 -39.30 15.10
CA ALA A 82 -6.58 -38.35 15.38
C ALA A 82 -7.85 -39.00 15.95
N ALA A 83 -8.23 -40.17 15.45
CA ALA A 83 -9.32 -40.96 16.02
C ALA A 83 -8.97 -41.47 17.44
N GLN A 84 -7.81 -42.11 17.60
CA GLN A 84 -7.39 -42.66 18.90
C GLN A 84 -7.29 -41.62 20.02
N ILE A 85 -6.74 -40.43 19.74
CA ILE A 85 -6.61 -39.35 20.73
C ILE A 85 -7.82 -38.40 20.76
N LYS A 86 -8.85 -38.68 19.96
CA LYS A 86 -10.10 -37.92 19.87
C LYS A 86 -9.88 -36.41 19.67
N THR A 87 -8.90 -36.05 18.83
CA THR A 87 -8.59 -34.65 18.53
C THR A 87 -8.22 -34.46 17.07
N SER A 88 -8.58 -33.29 16.54
CA SER A 88 -8.29 -32.86 15.17
C SER A 88 -6.85 -32.38 14.96
N LEU A 89 -6.02 -32.34 16.01
CA LEU A 89 -4.66 -31.80 15.97
C LEU A 89 -3.74 -32.54 14.97
N PRO A 90 -3.66 -33.88 14.92
CA PRO A 90 -2.81 -34.58 13.96
C PRO A 90 -3.20 -34.27 12.51
N LEU A 91 -4.52 -34.19 12.25
CA LEU A 91 -5.04 -33.80 10.93
C LEU A 91 -4.63 -32.37 10.59
N PHE A 92 -4.77 -31.42 11.54
CA PHE A 92 -4.34 -30.04 11.32
C PHE A 92 -2.86 -29.93 10.96
N LEU A 93 -1.98 -30.65 11.66
CA LEU A 93 -0.54 -30.65 11.37
C LEU A 93 -0.24 -31.21 9.97
N VAL A 94 -0.89 -32.30 9.58
CA VAL A 94 -0.77 -32.85 8.22
C VAL A 94 -1.29 -31.84 7.19
N GLY A 95 -2.46 -31.24 7.42
CA GLY A 95 -3.02 -30.21 6.53
C GLY A 95 -2.09 -29.01 6.38
N ALA A 96 -1.46 -28.57 7.47
CA ALA A 96 -0.50 -27.47 7.46
C ALA A 96 0.78 -27.80 6.68
N LEU A 97 1.27 -29.03 6.78
CA LEU A 97 2.41 -29.51 5.99
C LEU A 97 2.05 -29.64 4.51
N VAL A 98 0.86 -30.17 4.19
CA VAL A 98 0.37 -30.27 2.80
C VAL A 98 0.22 -28.89 2.19
N ALA A 99 -0.33 -27.92 2.92
CA ALA A 99 -0.43 -26.54 2.46
C ALA A 99 0.94 -25.89 2.22
N ALA A 100 1.96 -26.18 3.04
CA ALA A 100 3.33 -25.77 2.76
C ALA A 100 3.86 -26.40 1.46
N VAL A 101 3.53 -27.66 1.19
CA VAL A 101 3.84 -28.34 -0.08
C VAL A 101 3.05 -27.78 -1.27
N VAL A 102 1.92 -27.10 -1.08
CA VAL A 102 1.23 -26.37 -2.16
C VAL A 102 1.97 -25.06 -2.50
N LEU A 103 2.60 -24.41 -1.50
CA LEU A 103 3.35 -23.16 -1.68
C LEU A 103 4.78 -23.38 -2.22
N LEU A 104 5.46 -24.42 -1.74
CA LEU A 104 6.90 -24.60 -1.94
C LEU A 104 7.30 -24.87 -3.40
N PRO A 105 6.69 -25.84 -4.12
CA PRO A 105 7.11 -26.21 -5.46
C PRO A 105 6.93 -25.12 -6.53
N PRO A 106 5.84 -24.31 -6.53
CA PRO A 106 5.70 -23.20 -7.47
C PRO A 106 6.68 -22.05 -7.21
N LEU A 107 7.06 -21.83 -5.95
CA LEU A 107 7.99 -20.76 -5.54
C LEU A 107 9.46 -21.21 -5.52
N ARG A 108 9.78 -22.45 -5.92
CA ARG A 108 11.14 -23.01 -5.84
C ARG A 108 12.22 -22.19 -6.57
N LEU A 109 11.83 -21.49 -7.63
CA LEU A 109 12.72 -20.63 -8.43
C LEU A 109 12.73 -19.17 -7.94
N TYR A 110 12.04 -18.86 -6.84
CA TYR A 110 11.94 -17.54 -6.22
C TYR A 110 12.37 -17.64 -4.74
N PRO A 111 13.67 -17.81 -4.43
CA PRO A 111 14.14 -18.12 -3.08
C PRO A 111 13.77 -17.08 -2.03
N ILE A 112 13.69 -15.80 -2.37
CA ILE A 112 13.30 -14.75 -1.43
C ILE A 112 11.80 -14.87 -1.13
N ALA A 113 10.98 -14.96 -2.18
CA ALA A 113 9.53 -15.11 -2.03
C ALA A 113 9.16 -16.41 -1.30
N LEU A 114 9.89 -17.50 -1.57
CA LEU A 114 9.71 -18.80 -0.92
C LEU A 114 9.98 -18.72 0.58
N ARG A 115 11.14 -18.20 0.99
CA ARG A 115 11.50 -18.09 2.42
C ARG A 115 10.50 -17.22 3.17
N TRP A 116 10.08 -16.12 2.56
CA TRP A 116 9.06 -15.25 3.13
C TRP A 116 7.71 -15.95 3.26
N ALA A 117 7.24 -16.62 2.20
CA ALA A 117 5.97 -17.35 2.21
C ALA A 117 5.96 -18.46 3.26
N LEU A 118 7.05 -19.23 3.40
CA LEU A 118 7.17 -20.27 4.42
C LEU A 118 7.21 -19.69 5.84
N ALA A 119 7.94 -18.61 6.07
CA ALA A 119 8.01 -17.96 7.37
C ALA A 119 6.62 -17.41 7.78
N CYS A 120 5.93 -16.73 6.85
CA CYS A 120 4.56 -16.27 7.07
C CYS A 120 3.59 -17.44 7.28
N TRP A 121 3.66 -18.49 6.46
CA TRP A 121 2.81 -19.67 6.62
C TRP A 121 3.01 -20.34 7.98
N ALA A 122 4.26 -20.55 8.41
CA ALA A 122 4.58 -21.11 9.72
C ALA A 122 4.04 -20.23 10.84
N LEU A 123 4.29 -18.92 10.79
CA LEU A 123 3.79 -17.96 11.78
C LEU A 123 2.27 -18.02 11.89
N VAL A 124 1.55 -17.93 10.77
CA VAL A 124 0.09 -17.87 10.81
C VAL A 124 -0.53 -19.22 11.17
N THR A 125 0.10 -20.34 10.80
CA THR A 125 -0.31 -21.68 11.25
C THR A 125 -0.18 -21.81 12.77
N VAL A 126 0.96 -21.38 13.34
CA VAL A 126 1.19 -21.40 14.79
C VAL A 126 0.20 -20.48 15.50
N LEU A 127 -0.03 -19.27 15.00
CA LEU A 127 -1.02 -18.35 15.56
C LEU A 127 -2.44 -18.94 15.51
N THR A 128 -2.82 -19.56 14.39
CA THR A 128 -4.13 -20.22 14.24
C THR A 128 -4.29 -21.36 15.24
N LEU A 129 -3.24 -22.15 15.44
CA LEU A 129 -3.23 -23.21 16.43
C LEU A 129 -3.35 -22.66 17.86
N ILE A 130 -2.55 -21.66 18.23
CA ILE A 130 -2.64 -21.02 19.55
C ILE A 130 -4.04 -20.45 19.76
N PHE A 131 -4.58 -19.73 18.77
CA PHE A 131 -5.91 -19.13 18.86
C PHE A 131 -7.02 -20.16 19.00
N SER A 132 -6.85 -21.38 18.49
CA SER A 132 -7.85 -22.41 18.69
C SER A 132 -7.99 -22.88 20.14
N TRP A 133 -7.06 -22.48 21.03
CA TRP A 133 -7.02 -22.84 22.45
C TRP A 133 -7.23 -21.63 23.38
N THR A 134 -7.27 -20.40 22.84
CA THR A 134 -7.41 -19.19 23.65
C THR A 134 -8.85 -18.68 23.71
N SER A 135 -9.13 -17.84 24.70
CA SER A 135 -10.43 -17.17 24.82
C SER A 135 -10.68 -16.17 23.69
N LEU A 136 -11.95 -15.89 23.40
CA LEU A 136 -12.37 -14.91 22.38
C LEU A 136 -11.70 -13.54 22.58
N THR A 137 -11.50 -13.11 23.83
CA THR A 137 -10.84 -11.83 24.16
C THR A 137 -9.37 -11.83 23.73
N ALA A 138 -8.63 -12.92 24.01
CA ALA A 138 -7.23 -13.04 23.63
C ALA A 138 -7.07 -13.08 22.10
N GLN A 139 -8.00 -13.75 21.39
CA GLN A 139 -8.05 -13.77 19.92
C GLN A 139 -8.24 -12.36 19.35
N ARG A 140 -9.17 -11.56 19.91
CA ARG A 140 -9.40 -10.16 19.48
C ARG A 140 -8.15 -9.30 19.64
N ILE A 141 -7.49 -9.37 20.79
CA ILE A 141 -6.27 -8.61 21.06
C ILE A 141 -5.18 -9.01 20.05
N ALA A 142 -5.00 -10.31 19.81
CA ALA A 142 -3.94 -10.77 18.93
C ALA A 142 -4.19 -10.44 17.45
N VAL A 143 -5.45 -10.48 16.98
CA VAL A 143 -5.83 -10.00 15.64
C VAL A 143 -5.54 -8.50 15.49
N LEU A 144 -5.89 -7.70 16.50
CA LEU A 144 -5.57 -6.26 16.50
C LEU A 144 -4.06 -6.01 16.44
N THR A 145 -3.28 -6.73 17.25
CA THR A 145 -1.82 -6.65 17.23
C THR A 145 -1.24 -7.03 15.87
N LEU A 146 -1.74 -8.11 15.26
CA LEU A 146 -1.30 -8.55 13.92
C LEU A 146 -1.59 -7.49 12.86
N LEU A 147 -2.76 -6.85 12.92
CA LEU A 147 -3.12 -5.75 12.01
C LEU A 147 -2.19 -4.54 12.18
N ILE A 148 -1.88 -4.16 13.43
CA ILE A 148 -0.94 -3.07 13.72
C ILE A 148 0.45 -3.41 13.17
N VAL A 149 0.94 -4.64 13.42
CA VAL A 149 2.24 -5.09 12.89
C VAL A 149 2.24 -5.07 11.36
N LEU A 150 1.17 -5.52 10.71
CA LEU A 150 1.04 -5.48 9.26
C LEU A 150 1.05 -4.04 8.72
N MET A 151 0.37 -3.10 9.40
CA MET A 151 0.43 -1.67 9.07
C MET A 151 1.85 -1.13 9.17
N VAL A 152 2.56 -1.43 10.25
CA VAL A 152 3.94 -0.98 10.46
C VAL A 152 4.87 -1.55 9.40
N ILE A 153 4.83 -2.87 9.15
CA ILE A 153 5.65 -3.52 8.12
C ILE A 153 5.38 -2.90 6.76
N THR A 154 4.10 -2.65 6.44
CA THR A 154 3.72 -2.09 5.16
C THR A 154 4.17 -0.63 5.01
N ALA A 155 4.05 0.19 6.06
CA ALA A 155 4.56 1.56 6.06
C ALA A 155 6.09 1.59 5.90
N VAL A 156 6.80 0.70 6.60
CA VAL A 156 8.27 0.53 6.48
C VAL A 156 8.66 0.03 5.08
N HIS A 157 7.81 -0.75 4.42
CA HIS A 157 8.04 -1.22 3.05
C HIS A 157 7.77 -0.15 1.99
N LEU A 158 6.71 0.63 2.17
CA LEU A 158 6.31 1.69 1.24
C LEU A 158 7.23 2.91 1.30
N GLY A 159 7.78 3.25 2.48
CA GLY A 159 8.66 4.42 2.65
C GLY A 159 9.87 4.44 1.70
N PRO A 160 10.71 3.39 1.67
CA PRO A 160 11.87 3.33 0.78
C PRO A 160 11.49 3.26 -0.70
N LEU A 161 10.40 2.57 -1.07
CA LEU A 161 9.92 2.52 -2.45
C LEU A 161 9.47 3.90 -2.93
N ALA A 162 8.75 4.63 -2.07
CA ALA A 162 8.34 6.00 -2.33
C ALA A 162 9.55 6.93 -2.47
N ALA A 163 10.53 6.81 -1.56
CA ALA A 163 11.77 7.60 -1.60
C ALA A 163 12.63 7.30 -2.84
N LYS A 164 12.66 6.04 -3.31
CA LYS A 164 13.40 5.66 -4.53
C LYS A 164 12.74 6.18 -5.80
N SER A 165 11.40 6.10 -5.87
CA SER A 165 10.65 6.67 -7.00
C SER A 165 10.80 8.19 -7.08
N SER A 166 11.00 8.86 -5.94
CA SER A 166 11.23 10.29 -5.91
C SER A 166 12.69 10.67 -6.18
N SER A 167 13.66 9.85 -5.79
CA SER A 167 15.08 10.08 -6.07
C SER A 167 15.47 9.86 -7.53
N GLN A 168 14.83 8.93 -8.25
CA GLN A 168 15.05 8.79 -9.69
C GLN A 168 14.64 10.05 -10.47
N ALA A 169 13.61 10.78 -10.00
CA ALA A 169 13.25 12.09 -10.57
C ALA A 169 14.25 13.22 -10.22
N LEU A 170 15.22 12.98 -9.33
CA LEU A 170 16.25 13.95 -8.94
C LEU A 170 17.49 13.90 -9.81
N VAL A 171 17.81 12.73 -10.38
CA VAL A 171 18.96 12.57 -11.27
C VAL A 171 18.77 13.41 -12.56
N GLU A 172 17.53 13.80 -12.87
CA GLU A 172 17.17 14.62 -14.03
C GLU A 172 17.01 16.13 -13.74
N GLY A 173 17.35 16.65 -12.55
CA GLY A 173 17.28 18.11 -12.37
C GLY A 173 17.89 18.72 -11.11
N SER A 174 18.23 20.01 -11.24
CA SER A 174 18.93 20.88 -10.29
C SER A 174 18.47 20.79 -8.83
N GLY A 175 19.39 21.09 -7.90
CA GLY A 175 19.33 20.80 -6.45
C GLY A 175 18.07 21.21 -5.67
N VAL A 176 17.26 22.15 -6.16
CA VAL A 176 15.96 22.52 -5.55
C VAL A 176 14.93 21.38 -5.67
N ARG A 177 15.03 20.55 -6.73
CA ARG A 177 14.14 19.39 -6.91
C ARG A 177 14.38 18.33 -5.82
N SER A 178 15.61 18.21 -5.29
CA SER A 178 16.02 17.20 -4.29
C SER A 178 15.18 17.21 -3.01
N VAL A 179 14.83 18.40 -2.54
CA VAL A 179 14.07 18.56 -1.30
C VAL A 179 12.59 18.24 -1.53
N THR A 180 12.01 18.68 -2.65
CA THR A 180 10.61 18.38 -3.01
C THR A 180 10.36 16.88 -3.20
N ALA A 181 11.35 16.12 -3.67
CA ALA A 181 11.23 14.67 -3.78
C ALA A 181 11.24 13.95 -2.43
N ARG A 182 12.05 14.40 -1.45
CA ARG A 182 12.02 13.85 -0.09
C ARG A 182 10.67 14.11 0.58
N VAL A 183 10.14 15.32 0.42
CA VAL A 183 8.80 15.69 0.91
C VAL A 183 7.71 14.78 0.35
N ARG A 184 7.70 14.54 -0.96
CA ARG A 184 6.76 13.58 -1.58
C ARG A 184 6.91 12.18 -1.01
N GLY A 185 8.13 11.75 -0.69
CA GLY A 185 8.39 10.48 -0.01
C GLY A 185 7.74 10.39 1.37
N TYR A 186 7.90 11.41 2.21
CA TYR A 186 7.28 11.44 3.55
C TYR A 186 5.75 11.50 3.51
N VAL A 187 5.18 12.32 2.61
CA VAL A 187 3.72 12.40 2.42
C VAL A 187 3.16 11.09 1.83
N ALA A 188 3.89 10.43 0.93
CA ALA A 188 3.51 9.13 0.41
C ALA A 188 3.61 8.04 1.49
N ALA A 189 4.61 8.10 2.37
CA ALA A 189 4.78 7.14 3.47
C ALA A 189 3.68 7.26 4.54
N SER A 190 3.21 8.48 4.85
CA SER A 190 2.05 8.65 5.72
C SER A 190 0.77 8.18 5.02
N ALA A 191 0.53 8.60 3.78
CA ALA A 191 -0.65 8.18 3.01
C ALA A 191 -0.71 6.66 2.72
N ALA A 192 0.44 5.98 2.74
CA ALA A 192 0.58 4.53 2.58
C ALA A 192 -0.13 3.69 3.65
N ILE A 193 -0.42 4.25 4.83
CA ILE A 193 -1.14 3.54 5.90
C ILE A 193 -2.63 3.35 5.52
N LEU A 194 -3.21 4.26 4.74
CA LEU A 194 -4.62 4.22 4.31
C LEU A 194 -5.01 2.92 3.58
N PRO A 195 -4.33 2.50 2.50
CA PRO A 195 -4.67 1.24 1.81
C PRO A 195 -4.51 0.02 2.72
N VAL A 196 -3.60 0.05 3.71
CA VAL A 196 -3.45 -1.04 4.69
C VAL A 196 -4.60 -1.07 5.67
N ALA A 197 -5.07 0.10 6.13
CA ALA A 197 -6.24 0.19 6.97
C ALA A 197 -7.50 -0.30 6.24
N LEU A 198 -7.68 0.09 4.98
CA LEU A 198 -8.80 -0.35 4.14
C LEU A 198 -8.75 -1.85 3.83
N THR A 199 -7.57 -2.40 3.54
CA THR A 199 -7.43 -3.84 3.30
C THR A 199 -7.51 -4.67 4.57
N GLY A 200 -6.99 -4.17 5.70
CA GLY A 200 -7.22 -4.75 7.02
C GLY A 200 -8.71 -4.77 7.38
N TRP A 201 -9.45 -3.73 6.97
CA TRP A 201 -10.89 -3.65 7.18
C TRP A 201 -11.62 -4.70 6.35
N LEU A 202 -11.27 -4.83 5.07
CA LEU A 202 -11.80 -5.89 4.21
C LEU A 202 -11.44 -7.29 4.73
N ALA A 203 -10.20 -7.49 5.19
CA ALA A 203 -9.75 -8.76 5.75
C ALA A 203 -10.52 -9.12 7.02
N LEU A 204 -10.84 -8.15 7.88
CA LEU A 204 -11.70 -8.37 9.04
C LEU A 204 -13.13 -8.72 8.67
N VAL A 205 -13.68 -8.12 7.62
CA VAL A 205 -15.01 -8.48 7.11
C VAL A 205 -15.01 -9.93 6.62
N LEU A 206 -13.96 -10.35 5.90
CA LEU A 206 -13.80 -11.74 5.46
C LEU A 206 -13.58 -12.70 6.65
N LEU A 207 -12.80 -12.29 7.65
CA LEU A 207 -12.53 -13.08 8.85
C LEU A 207 -13.79 -13.24 9.72
N GLN A 208 -14.65 -12.22 9.81
CA GLN A 208 -15.95 -12.30 10.50
C GLN A 208 -16.86 -13.37 9.92
N MET A 209 -16.82 -13.57 8.59
CA MET A 209 -17.59 -14.64 7.97
C MET A 209 -17.10 -16.02 8.36
N ALA A 210 -15.80 -16.16 8.70
CA ALA A 210 -15.25 -17.41 9.19
C ALA A 210 -15.44 -17.57 10.71
N TRP A 211 -15.31 -16.50 11.48
CA TRP A 211 -15.33 -16.48 12.94
C TRP A 211 -16.29 -15.39 13.43
N PRO A 212 -17.36 -15.72 14.17
CA PRO A 212 -18.34 -14.75 14.66
C PRO A 212 -17.77 -13.92 15.83
N ILE A 213 -16.86 -13.00 15.50
CA ILE A 213 -16.26 -12.05 16.43
C ILE A 213 -17.04 -10.74 16.29
N ASP A 214 -17.47 -10.14 17.40
CA ASP A 214 -17.96 -8.76 17.42
C ASP A 214 -16.81 -7.81 17.13
N THR A 215 -16.82 -7.23 15.93
CA THR A 215 -15.74 -6.42 15.36
C THR A 215 -16.05 -4.92 15.33
N GLY A 216 -17.17 -4.47 15.91
CA GLY A 216 -17.55 -3.04 15.85
C GLY A 216 -16.38 -2.12 16.21
N ARG A 217 -15.71 -2.42 17.32
CA ARG A 217 -14.53 -1.66 17.79
C ARG A 217 -13.33 -1.72 16.84
N ILE A 218 -13.07 -2.85 16.19
CA ILE A 218 -11.94 -3.00 15.28
C ILE A 218 -12.24 -2.26 13.96
N ARG A 219 -13.49 -2.32 13.49
CA ARG A 219 -13.97 -1.54 12.35
C ARG A 219 -13.80 -0.04 12.62
N ASP A 220 -14.23 0.43 13.77
CA ASP A 220 -14.10 1.85 14.15
C ASP A 220 -12.64 2.26 14.28
N PHE A 221 -11.78 1.39 14.83
CA PHE A 221 -10.33 1.63 14.88
C PHE A 221 -9.72 1.78 13.47
N LEU A 222 -10.11 0.95 12.51
CA LEU A 222 -9.57 1.05 11.15
C LEU A 222 -10.07 2.27 10.40
N LEU A 223 -11.35 2.64 10.58
CA LEU A 223 -11.91 3.87 10.00
C LEU A 223 -11.28 5.11 10.62
N THR A 224 -11.13 5.16 11.94
CA THR A 224 -10.45 6.27 12.62
C THR A 224 -8.98 6.37 12.20
N THR A 225 -8.29 5.23 12.05
CA THR A 225 -6.91 5.19 11.53
C THR A 225 -6.83 5.70 10.09
N ALA A 226 -7.79 5.33 9.23
CA ALA A 226 -7.87 5.83 7.85
C ALA A 226 -8.07 7.35 7.81
N ILE A 227 -9.00 7.88 8.60
CA ILE A 227 -9.26 9.33 8.70
C ILE A 227 -8.04 10.07 9.27
N ALA A 228 -7.47 9.56 10.36
CA ALA A 228 -6.27 10.13 10.99
C ALA A 228 -5.09 10.16 10.02
N THR A 229 -4.93 9.12 9.19
CA THR A 229 -3.87 9.06 8.17
C THR A 229 -4.04 10.16 7.12
N ILE A 230 -5.27 10.40 6.65
CA ILE A 230 -5.57 11.47 5.69
C ILE A 230 -5.27 12.84 6.32
N ALA A 231 -5.68 13.04 7.57
CA ALA A 231 -5.42 14.28 8.31
C ALA A 231 -3.91 14.52 8.51
N VAL A 232 -3.15 13.51 8.93
CA VAL A 232 -1.69 13.60 9.10
C VAL A 232 -0.99 13.87 7.78
N ALA A 233 -1.38 13.20 6.69
CA ALA A 233 -0.81 13.45 5.36
C ALA A 233 -1.09 14.88 4.89
N GLY A 234 -2.32 15.38 5.12
CA GLY A 234 -2.72 16.76 4.83
C GLY A 234 -1.92 17.78 5.65
N LEU A 235 -1.80 17.58 6.96
CA LEU A 235 -1.03 18.45 7.84
C LEU A 235 0.46 18.46 7.47
N THR A 236 1.03 17.29 7.16
CA THR A 236 2.40 17.17 6.67
C THR A 236 2.59 17.95 5.37
N ALA A 237 1.64 17.86 4.43
CA ALA A 237 1.67 18.62 3.18
C ALA A 237 1.56 20.14 3.40
N ILE A 238 0.75 20.59 4.36
CA ILE A 238 0.63 22.01 4.74
C ILE A 238 1.94 22.52 5.35
N VAL A 239 2.52 21.79 6.32
CA VAL A 239 3.80 22.16 6.95
C VAL A 239 4.89 22.29 5.89
N PHE A 240 4.93 21.38 4.92
CA PHE A 240 5.88 21.51 3.81
C PHE A 240 5.53 22.65 2.84
N GLY A 241 4.25 22.90 2.57
CA GLY A 241 3.82 24.09 1.83
C GLY A 241 4.33 25.37 2.49
N ILE A 242 4.26 25.46 3.82
CA ILE A 242 4.81 26.57 4.62
C ILE A 242 6.31 26.69 4.42
N LEU A 243 7.06 25.62 4.64
CA LEU A 243 8.53 25.62 4.57
C LEU A 243 9.09 25.99 3.18
N PHE A 244 8.35 25.68 2.10
CA PHE A 244 8.82 25.88 0.72
C PHE A 244 8.13 27.01 -0.04
N SER A 245 7.08 27.62 0.53
CA SER A 245 6.34 28.75 -0.06
C SER A 245 7.23 29.95 -0.40
N GLY A 246 8.22 30.24 0.44
CA GLY A 246 9.05 31.45 0.38
C GLY A 246 9.85 31.64 -0.92
N ASN A 247 10.09 30.56 -1.67
CA ASN A 247 10.89 30.61 -2.91
C ASN A 247 10.05 30.75 -4.19
N THR A 248 8.71 30.72 -4.09
CA THR A 248 7.82 30.63 -5.27
C THR A 248 7.01 31.89 -5.55
N VAL A 249 6.94 32.81 -4.60
CA VAL A 249 6.18 34.04 -4.74
C VAL A 249 7.14 35.14 -5.18
N ASP A 250 6.97 35.63 -6.42
CA ASP A 250 7.66 36.82 -6.88
C ASP A 250 7.05 38.04 -6.17
N PHE A 251 7.83 38.65 -5.27
CA PHE A 251 7.40 39.74 -4.39
C PHE A 251 7.50 41.12 -5.04
N SER A 252 7.69 41.20 -6.36
CA SER A 252 7.78 42.47 -7.09
C SER A 252 6.41 43.15 -7.26
N PHE A 253 5.79 43.56 -6.15
CA PHE A 253 4.49 44.25 -6.19
C PHE A 253 4.63 45.75 -6.48
N ARG A 254 3.84 46.25 -7.44
CA ARG A 254 3.67 47.68 -7.70
C ARG A 254 2.64 48.26 -6.73
N ARG A 255 2.98 49.38 -6.08
CA ARG A 255 2.09 50.05 -5.10
C ARG A 255 0.72 50.38 -5.73
N PRO A 256 -0.41 50.02 -5.10
CA PRO A 256 -1.73 50.19 -5.67
C PRO A 256 -2.21 51.65 -5.61
N VAL A 257 -1.82 52.40 -4.56
CA VAL A 257 -2.05 53.83 -4.46
C VAL A 257 -0.73 54.57 -4.70
N GLY A 258 -0.69 55.36 -5.79
CA GLY A 258 0.45 56.23 -6.09
C GLY A 258 0.62 57.33 -5.04
N PRO A 259 1.85 57.79 -4.76
CA PRO A 259 2.07 58.86 -3.79
C PRO A 259 1.36 60.15 -4.24
N PRO A 260 0.75 60.92 -3.32
CA PRO A 260 0.15 62.20 -3.65
C PRO A 260 1.21 63.15 -4.22
N ARG A 261 0.82 64.02 -5.16
CA ARG A 261 1.73 65.03 -5.72
C ARG A 261 2.02 66.10 -4.66
N LYS A 262 3.30 66.49 -4.52
CA LYS A 262 3.72 67.55 -3.60
C LYS A 262 3.04 68.88 -4.00
N PRO A 263 2.44 69.63 -3.04
CA PRO A 263 1.82 70.90 -3.35
C PRO A 263 2.87 71.92 -3.84
N SER A 264 2.51 72.70 -4.87
CA SER A 264 3.35 73.80 -5.35
C SER A 264 3.45 74.92 -4.31
N ALA A 265 4.58 75.63 -4.30
CA ALA A 265 4.79 76.76 -3.40
C ALA A 265 3.81 77.90 -3.73
N LEU A 266 3.16 78.47 -2.71
CA LEU A 266 2.30 79.66 -2.88
C LEU A 266 3.15 80.86 -3.30
N THR A 267 2.76 81.55 -4.37
CA THR A 267 3.41 82.76 -4.89
C THR A 267 2.59 84.01 -4.61
N TRP A 268 2.02 84.12 -3.40
CA TRP A 268 1.29 85.32 -3.00
C TRP A 268 2.27 86.46 -2.75
N SER A 269 2.07 87.58 -3.46
CA SER A 269 2.79 88.83 -3.27
C SER A 269 1.78 89.96 -3.27
N LEU A 270 1.95 90.93 -2.36
CA LEU A 270 1.25 92.21 -2.51
C LEU A 270 1.63 92.84 -3.85
N ALA A 271 0.65 93.42 -4.53
CA ALA A 271 0.91 94.30 -5.67
C ALA A 271 1.94 95.35 -5.22
N ARG A 272 3.05 95.49 -5.96
CA ARG A 272 4.12 96.43 -5.60
C ARG A 272 3.53 97.84 -5.54
N TRP A 273 3.27 98.32 -4.34
CA TRP A 273 2.86 99.68 -4.12
C TRP A 273 4.11 100.55 -4.19
N ARG A 274 4.17 101.43 -5.20
CA ARG A 274 5.19 102.48 -5.27
C ARG A 274 4.58 103.72 -4.64
N PRO A 275 5.08 104.21 -3.49
CA PRO A 275 4.67 105.52 -3.00
C PRO A 275 4.93 106.55 -4.10
N LYS A 276 3.92 107.36 -4.42
CA LYS A 276 4.09 108.51 -5.31
C LYS A 276 5.13 109.42 -4.66
N GLN A 277 6.12 109.87 -5.42
CA GLN A 277 7.19 110.74 -4.94
C GLN A 277 6.60 112.11 -4.58
N ILE A 278 6.12 112.26 -3.35
CA ILE A 278 5.58 113.52 -2.80
C ILE A 278 6.78 114.33 -2.27
N SER A 279 6.83 115.61 -2.59
CA SER A 279 7.89 116.54 -2.20
C SER A 279 7.79 116.84 -0.69
N ASP A 280 8.84 116.54 0.09
CA ASP A 280 8.90 116.62 1.56
C ASP A 280 8.94 118.06 2.13
N ARG A 281 7.96 118.89 1.78
CA ARG A 281 7.88 120.27 2.26
C ARG A 281 7.06 120.43 3.56
N ASP A 282 6.12 119.52 3.84
CA ASP A 282 5.24 119.59 5.02
C ASP A 282 5.44 118.46 6.03
N LEU A 283 5.30 118.78 7.33
CA LEU A 283 5.41 117.82 8.43
C LEU A 283 4.27 116.78 8.41
N ALA A 284 3.09 117.18 7.92
CA ALA A 284 1.95 116.30 7.68
C ALA A 284 2.23 115.23 6.60
N ASP A 285 2.97 115.59 5.55
CA ASP A 285 3.31 114.66 4.46
C ASP A 285 4.31 113.59 4.92
N ARG A 286 5.28 113.95 5.78
CA ARG A 286 6.23 113.00 6.39
C ARG A 286 5.52 111.99 7.29
N VAL A 287 4.61 112.45 8.15
CA VAL A 287 3.79 111.57 8.99
C VAL A 287 2.90 110.66 8.14
N SER A 288 2.30 111.17 7.05
CA SER A 288 1.49 110.35 6.15
C SER A 288 2.32 109.28 5.43
N ARG A 289 3.56 109.59 5.03
CA ARG A 289 4.49 108.64 4.42
C ARG A 289 4.91 107.56 5.42
N ASP A 290 5.25 107.94 6.64
CA ASP A 290 5.66 106.98 7.67
C ASP A 290 4.48 106.07 8.08
N VAL A 291 3.27 106.62 8.21
CA VAL A 291 2.05 105.83 8.47
C VAL A 291 1.73 104.90 7.30
N THR A 292 1.84 105.35 6.04
CA THR A 292 1.61 104.49 4.87
C THR A 292 2.69 103.42 4.70
N MET A 293 3.97 103.72 5.00
CA MET A 293 5.05 102.74 5.03
C MET A 293 4.85 101.73 6.16
N LEU A 294 4.42 102.16 7.35
CA LEU A 294 4.10 101.28 8.46
C LEU A 294 2.90 100.37 8.12
N LEU A 295 1.83 100.93 7.55
CA LEU A 295 0.67 100.16 7.08
C LEU A 295 1.06 99.16 5.99
N PHE A 296 1.95 99.55 5.07
CA PHE A 296 2.48 98.65 4.04
C PHE A 296 3.35 97.53 4.65
N GLN A 297 4.20 97.85 5.62
CA GLN A 297 5.00 96.86 6.36
C GLN A 297 4.12 95.89 7.16
N VAL A 298 3.05 96.39 7.81
CA VAL A 298 2.06 95.58 8.52
C VAL A 298 1.28 94.70 7.54
N ALA A 299 0.84 95.23 6.41
CA ALA A 299 0.18 94.47 5.35
C ALA A 299 1.10 93.39 4.76
N GLN A 300 2.39 93.71 4.55
CA GLN A 300 3.39 92.77 4.09
C GLN A 300 3.66 91.66 5.11
N ALA A 301 3.77 92.00 6.39
CA ALA A 301 3.90 91.03 7.48
C ALA A 301 2.65 90.12 7.55
N LEU A 302 1.44 90.68 7.44
CA LEU A 302 0.19 89.91 7.43
C LEU A 302 0.09 88.98 6.22
N VAL A 303 0.49 89.42 5.03
CA VAL A 303 0.50 88.56 3.83
C VAL A 303 1.56 87.46 3.93
N LEU A 304 2.72 87.74 4.53
CA LEU A 304 3.74 86.72 4.80
C LEU A 304 3.25 85.69 5.83
N LEU A 305 2.55 86.13 6.88
CA LEU A 305 2.00 85.28 7.93
C LEU A 305 0.82 84.45 7.41
N ALA A 306 -0.06 85.04 6.61
CA ALA A 306 -1.12 84.31 5.91
C ALA A 306 -0.55 83.30 4.91
N ARG A 307 0.48 83.67 4.14
CA ARG A 307 1.16 82.76 3.22
C ARG A 307 1.82 81.60 3.96
N SER A 308 2.52 81.86 5.05
CA SER A 308 3.17 80.81 5.85
C SER A 308 2.13 79.90 6.50
N ALA A 309 1.02 80.45 7.03
CA ALA A 309 -0.08 79.68 7.60
C ALA A 309 -0.75 78.77 6.58
N VAL A 310 -1.07 79.27 5.37
CA VAL A 310 -1.69 78.47 4.31
C VAL A 310 -0.69 77.44 3.75
N GLN A 311 0.59 77.80 3.61
CA GLN A 311 1.63 76.85 3.18
C GLN A 311 1.83 75.74 4.22
N PHE A 312 1.82 76.07 5.51
CA PHE A 312 1.88 75.10 6.61
C PHE A 312 0.66 74.18 6.62
N ALA A 313 -0.55 74.74 6.49
CA ALA A 313 -1.78 73.95 6.39
C ALA A 313 -1.78 73.00 5.18
N ARG A 314 -1.29 73.46 4.01
CA ARG A 314 -1.13 72.61 2.81
C ARG A 314 -0.09 71.50 3.00
N LEU A 315 1.03 71.80 3.65
CA LEU A 315 2.05 70.80 3.96
C LEU A 315 1.57 69.79 4.99
N LEU A 316 0.81 70.23 6.00
CA LEU A 316 0.21 69.37 7.01
C LEU A 316 -0.87 68.47 6.40
N LEU A 317 -1.71 69.00 5.52
CA LEU A 317 -2.69 68.22 4.76
C LEU A 317 -1.99 67.22 3.82
N TYR A 318 -0.93 67.63 3.11
CA TYR A 318 -0.12 66.73 2.28
C TYR A 318 0.51 65.61 3.12
N ALA A 319 1.09 65.93 4.28
CA ALA A 319 1.68 64.96 5.19
C ALA A 319 0.62 63.97 5.72
N ALA A 320 -0.57 64.46 6.09
CA ALA A 320 -1.68 63.63 6.52
C ALA A 320 -2.16 62.67 5.40
N VAL A 321 -2.35 63.17 4.17
CA VAL A 321 -2.74 62.36 3.01
C VAL A 321 -1.62 61.37 2.63
N TYR A 322 -0.36 61.78 2.71
CA TYR A 322 0.79 60.91 2.47
C TYR A 322 0.85 59.78 3.50
N LEU A 323 0.74 60.08 4.79
CA LEU A 323 0.71 59.09 5.86
C LEU A 323 -0.48 58.14 5.72
N LEU A 324 -1.67 58.66 5.39
CA LEU A 324 -2.86 57.84 5.15
C LEU A 324 -2.64 56.89 3.95
N SER A 325 -2.16 57.41 2.82
CA SER A 325 -1.86 56.60 1.63
C SER A 325 -0.78 55.54 1.90
N THR A 326 0.21 55.87 2.72
CA THR A 326 1.26 54.93 3.14
C THR A 326 0.71 53.86 4.07
N GLY A 327 -0.14 54.24 5.04
CA GLY A 327 -0.81 53.32 5.95
C GLY A 327 -1.75 52.35 5.22
N VAL A 328 -2.59 52.86 4.31
CA VAL A 328 -3.46 52.02 3.47
C VAL A 328 -2.64 51.08 2.59
N ASN A 329 -1.58 51.58 1.94
CA ASN A 329 -0.69 50.74 1.14
C ASN A 329 0.02 49.67 2.00
N ALA A 330 0.41 49.98 3.23
CA ALA A 330 1.02 49.02 4.14
C ALA A 330 0.04 47.91 4.53
N ILE A 331 -1.20 48.27 4.92
CA ILE A 331 -2.26 47.31 5.26
C ILE A 331 -2.58 46.41 4.05
N LEU A 332 -2.81 47.00 2.87
CA LEU A 332 -3.08 46.24 1.64
C LEU A 332 -1.91 45.34 1.26
N SER A 333 -0.67 45.80 1.43
CA SER A 333 0.52 44.99 1.15
C SER A 333 0.62 43.81 2.12
N VAL A 334 0.34 44.00 3.41
CA VAL A 334 0.32 42.90 4.41
C VAL A 334 -0.80 41.91 4.10
N MET A 335 -2.02 42.38 3.79
CA MET A 335 -3.14 41.49 3.45
C MET A 335 -2.86 40.69 2.18
N LEU A 336 -2.34 41.34 1.13
CA LEU A 336 -1.97 40.67 -0.12
C LEU A 336 -0.81 39.70 0.10
N TRP A 337 0.19 40.08 0.89
CA TRP A 337 1.32 39.21 1.22
C TRP A 337 0.85 37.96 1.97
N ALA A 338 -0.03 38.13 2.97
CA ALA A 338 -0.66 37.02 3.67
C ALA A 338 -1.49 36.14 2.71
N ALA A 339 -2.29 36.73 1.81
CA ALA A 339 -3.10 35.99 0.85
C ALA A 339 -2.24 35.20 -0.17
N LEU A 340 -1.20 35.83 -0.73
CA LEU A 340 -0.26 35.18 -1.65
C LEU A 340 0.54 34.09 -0.95
N TRP A 341 0.94 34.32 0.31
CA TRP A 341 1.60 33.31 1.13
C TRP A 341 0.67 32.12 1.37
N ILE A 342 -0.56 32.33 1.84
CA ILE A 342 -1.56 31.25 2.02
C ILE A 342 -1.79 30.51 0.69
N ALA A 343 -1.98 31.22 -0.42
CA ALA A 343 -2.18 30.61 -1.73
C ALA A 343 -0.98 29.74 -2.15
N SER A 344 0.25 30.22 -1.94
CA SER A 344 1.47 29.46 -2.26
C SER A 344 1.63 28.22 -1.38
N VAL A 345 1.29 28.31 -0.09
CA VAL A 345 1.25 27.15 0.83
C VAL A 345 0.25 26.12 0.33
N LEU A 346 -0.96 26.53 -0.03
CA LEU A 346 -2.00 25.64 -0.54
C LEU A 346 -1.61 25.00 -1.87
N VAL A 347 -1.00 25.75 -2.80
CA VAL A 347 -0.51 25.22 -4.07
C VAL A 347 0.62 24.21 -3.84
N GLY A 348 1.57 24.53 -2.96
CA GLY A 348 2.67 23.63 -2.58
C GLY A 348 2.18 22.33 -1.92
N ALA A 349 1.21 22.44 -1.01
CA ALA A 349 0.56 21.30 -0.39
C ALA A 349 -0.19 20.43 -1.41
N ALA A 350 -0.97 21.06 -2.30
CA ALA A 350 -1.71 20.36 -3.36
C ALA A 350 -0.78 19.64 -4.34
N GLN A 351 0.32 20.27 -4.75
CA GLN A 351 1.32 19.64 -5.62
C GLN A 351 2.03 18.46 -4.91
N SER A 352 2.31 18.59 -3.61
CA SER A 352 2.90 17.53 -2.80
C SER A 352 1.96 16.33 -2.67
N LEU A 353 0.68 16.59 -2.38
CA LEU A 353 -0.37 15.56 -2.34
C LEU A 353 -0.56 14.88 -3.69
N ARG A 354 -0.65 15.62 -4.80
CA ARG A 354 -0.73 15.03 -6.14
C ARG A 354 0.48 14.15 -6.46
N GLY A 355 1.68 14.61 -6.08
CA GLY A 355 2.91 13.82 -6.22
C GLY A 355 2.85 12.52 -5.41
N ALA A 356 2.46 12.62 -4.14
CA ALA A 356 2.29 11.48 -3.25
C ALA A 356 1.25 10.49 -3.79
N VAL A 357 0.10 10.95 -4.29
CA VAL A 357 -0.94 10.11 -4.90
C VAL A 357 -0.40 9.34 -6.11
N ARG A 358 0.43 9.96 -6.98
CA ARG A 358 1.02 9.24 -8.13
C ARG A 358 2.00 8.16 -7.70
N VAL A 359 2.85 8.45 -6.71
CA VAL A 359 3.78 7.48 -6.12
C VAL A 359 2.99 6.33 -5.48
N LEU A 360 1.98 6.68 -4.71
CA LEU A 360 1.11 5.75 -4.01
C LEU A 360 0.33 4.86 -5.00
N ASN A 361 -0.21 5.41 -6.09
CA ASN A 361 -0.89 4.64 -7.13
C ASN A 361 0.02 3.60 -7.82
N ARG A 362 1.34 3.83 -7.85
CA ARG A 362 2.30 2.83 -8.37
C ARG A 362 2.73 1.84 -7.29
N ALA A 363 2.91 2.29 -6.06
CA ALA A 363 3.40 1.47 -4.96
C ALA A 363 2.31 0.57 -4.35
N ILE A 364 1.07 1.07 -4.20
CA ILE A 364 -0.09 0.34 -3.69
C ILE A 364 -0.27 -1.02 -4.38
N PRO A 365 -0.43 -1.12 -5.72
CA PRO A 365 -0.73 -2.39 -6.34
C PRO A 365 0.40 -3.40 -6.11
N HIS A 366 1.65 -2.94 -6.08
CA HIS A 366 2.79 -3.80 -5.79
C HIS A 366 2.77 -4.30 -4.35
N THR A 367 2.60 -3.40 -3.38
CA THR A 367 2.58 -3.76 -1.95
C THR A 367 1.37 -4.60 -1.57
N LEU A 368 0.20 -4.30 -2.14
CA LEU A 368 -1.00 -5.12 -1.99
C LEU A 368 -0.75 -6.54 -2.51
N ARG A 369 -0.19 -6.66 -3.72
CA ARG A 369 0.11 -7.94 -4.34
C ARG A 369 1.14 -8.75 -3.55
N VAL A 370 2.19 -8.11 -3.03
CA VAL A 370 3.36 -8.80 -2.49
C VAL A 370 3.26 -9.06 -0.99
N VAL A 371 2.66 -8.14 -0.23
CA VAL A 371 2.66 -8.21 1.24
C VAL A 371 1.26 -8.51 1.75
N VAL A 372 0.28 -7.66 1.42
CA VAL A 372 -1.04 -7.72 2.05
C VAL A 372 -1.84 -8.94 1.62
N LEU A 373 -2.05 -9.13 0.31
CA LEU A 373 -2.86 -10.23 -0.20
C LEU A 373 -2.31 -11.60 0.21
N PRO A 374 -1.00 -11.90 0.07
CA PRO A 374 -0.50 -13.21 0.46
C PRO A 374 -0.62 -13.47 1.96
N VAL A 375 -0.38 -12.47 2.83
CA VAL A 375 -0.55 -12.64 4.29
C VAL A 375 -2.02 -12.92 4.63
N VAL A 376 -2.96 -12.17 4.04
CA VAL A 376 -4.40 -12.38 4.25
C VAL A 376 -4.85 -13.75 3.73
N PHE A 377 -4.42 -14.14 2.53
CA PHE A 377 -4.76 -15.43 1.93
C PHE A 377 -4.17 -16.60 2.72
N MET A 378 -2.92 -16.51 3.16
CA MET A 378 -2.30 -17.52 4.04
C MET A 378 -3.02 -17.59 5.39
N ALA A 379 -3.43 -16.46 5.96
CA ALA A 379 -4.17 -16.46 7.22
C ALA A 379 -5.53 -17.14 7.10
N TYR A 380 -6.27 -16.83 6.03
CA TYR A 380 -7.55 -17.47 5.79
C TYR A 380 -7.39 -18.95 5.43
N ALA A 381 -6.37 -19.32 4.65
CA ALA A 381 -6.06 -20.71 4.36
C ALA A 381 -5.68 -21.50 5.62
N ALA A 382 -4.92 -20.93 6.56
CA ALA A 382 -4.61 -21.57 7.84
C ALA A 382 -5.88 -21.80 8.68
N ALA A 383 -6.77 -20.82 8.74
CA ALA A 383 -8.07 -20.96 9.40
C ALA A 383 -8.94 -22.06 8.75
N LEU A 384 -8.98 -22.10 7.41
CA LEU A 384 -9.66 -23.16 6.67
C LEU A 384 -9.04 -24.53 6.90
N THR A 385 -7.71 -24.65 7.07
CA THR A 385 -7.05 -25.91 7.41
C THR A 385 -7.47 -26.41 8.80
N LEU A 386 -7.64 -25.51 9.77
CA LEU A 386 -8.20 -25.85 11.09
C LEU A 386 -9.67 -26.26 11.01
N PHE A 387 -10.46 -25.55 10.21
CA PHE A 387 -11.86 -25.92 9.98
C PHE A 387 -11.96 -27.29 9.28
N TRP A 388 -11.16 -27.50 8.24
CA TRP A 388 -11.03 -28.76 7.51
C TRP A 388 -10.66 -29.92 8.44
N SER A 389 -9.69 -29.74 9.34
CA SER A 389 -9.28 -30.81 10.25
C SER A 389 -10.39 -31.21 11.20
N ARG A 390 -11.17 -30.25 11.73
CA ARG A 390 -12.32 -30.49 12.59
C ARG A 390 -13.46 -31.20 11.85
N ARG A 391 -13.79 -30.77 10.63
CA ARG A 391 -14.85 -31.37 9.82
C ARG A 391 -14.48 -32.75 9.29
N THR A 392 -13.21 -32.95 8.93
CA THR A 392 -12.69 -34.27 8.57
C THR A 392 -12.76 -35.22 9.76
N TYR A 393 -12.35 -34.78 10.95
CA TYR A 393 -12.50 -35.56 12.18
C TYR A 393 -13.96 -35.92 12.47
N ALA A 394 -14.88 -34.95 12.39
CA ALA A 394 -16.32 -35.20 12.57
C ALA A 394 -16.87 -36.19 11.53
N TYR A 395 -16.44 -36.11 10.27
CA TYR A 395 -16.79 -37.10 9.26
C TYR A 395 -16.26 -38.51 9.60
N LEU A 396 -15.03 -38.62 10.09
CA LEU A 396 -14.45 -39.91 10.46
C LEU A 396 -15.18 -40.59 11.62
N VAL A 397 -15.67 -39.79 12.58
CA VAL A 397 -16.37 -40.28 13.78
C VAL A 397 -17.86 -40.48 13.53
N ASP A 398 -18.54 -39.47 12.98
CA ASP A 398 -20.00 -39.45 12.85
C ASP A 398 -20.49 -39.96 11.49
N GLY A 399 -19.61 -40.06 10.49
CA GLY A 399 -19.95 -40.53 9.13
C GLY A 399 -20.84 -39.58 8.33
N THR A 400 -21.02 -38.32 8.77
CA THR A 400 -22.01 -37.41 8.18
C THR A 400 -21.56 -36.86 6.82
N ALA A 401 -22.40 -37.01 5.79
CA ALA A 401 -22.12 -36.50 4.44
C ALA A 401 -21.95 -34.97 4.39
N TRP A 402 -22.60 -34.25 5.31
CA TRP A 402 -22.47 -32.80 5.42
C TRP A 402 -21.07 -32.37 5.88
N ALA A 403 -20.51 -33.03 6.91
CA ALA A 403 -19.15 -32.74 7.37
C ALA A 403 -18.11 -33.02 6.27
N LEU A 404 -18.34 -34.07 5.46
CA LEU A 404 -17.53 -34.32 4.27
C LEU A 404 -17.63 -33.16 3.27
N ALA A 405 -18.84 -32.72 2.89
CA ALA A 405 -19.02 -31.61 1.96
C ALA A 405 -18.32 -30.33 2.44
N GLU A 406 -18.50 -29.98 3.72
CA GLU A 406 -17.83 -28.82 4.34
C GLU A 406 -16.30 -28.97 4.33
N SER A 407 -15.77 -30.16 4.63
CA SER A 407 -14.32 -30.40 4.59
C SER A 407 -13.75 -30.27 3.17
N LEU A 408 -14.43 -30.81 2.15
CA LEU A 408 -14.01 -30.69 0.76
C LEU A 408 -14.02 -29.23 0.30
N LEU A 409 -15.06 -28.48 0.66
CA LEU A 409 -15.17 -27.06 0.35
C LEU A 409 -14.05 -26.25 1.02
N ALA A 410 -13.74 -26.54 2.28
CA ALA A 410 -12.66 -25.88 3.01
C ALA A 410 -11.28 -26.18 2.42
N ALA A 411 -11.01 -27.44 2.07
CA ALA A 411 -9.77 -27.86 1.42
C ALA A 411 -9.61 -27.20 0.04
N ALA A 412 -10.66 -27.21 -0.79
CA ALA A 412 -10.65 -26.56 -2.10
C ALA A 412 -10.38 -25.05 -1.97
N SER A 413 -11.06 -24.38 -1.04
CA SER A 413 -10.89 -22.96 -0.78
C SER A 413 -9.47 -22.62 -0.30
N ALA A 414 -8.90 -23.45 0.59
CA ALA A 414 -7.53 -23.28 1.05
C ALA A 414 -6.52 -23.43 -0.11
N VAL A 415 -6.68 -24.44 -0.97
CA VAL A 415 -5.82 -24.62 -2.15
C VAL A 415 -5.92 -23.43 -3.11
N VAL A 416 -7.13 -22.89 -3.35
CA VAL A 416 -7.33 -21.70 -4.19
C VAL A 416 -6.60 -20.48 -3.61
N LEU A 417 -6.69 -20.26 -2.30
CA LEU A 417 -6.03 -19.12 -1.63
C LEU A 417 -4.50 -19.24 -1.61
N LEU A 418 -3.97 -20.46 -1.39
CA LEU A 418 -2.54 -20.73 -1.50
C LEU A 418 -2.06 -20.58 -2.95
N THR A 419 -2.90 -20.94 -3.92
CA THR A 419 -2.65 -20.70 -5.35
C THR A 419 -2.59 -19.22 -5.69
N ALA A 420 -3.54 -18.45 -5.17
CA ALA A 420 -3.55 -17.00 -5.29
C ALA A 420 -2.32 -16.36 -4.62
N THR A 421 -1.89 -16.90 -3.47
CA THR A 421 -0.68 -16.48 -2.76
C THR A 421 0.57 -16.58 -3.62
N TRP A 422 0.89 -17.76 -4.15
CA TRP A 422 2.10 -17.90 -4.97
C TRP A 422 1.96 -17.23 -6.34
N THR A 423 0.74 -17.07 -6.88
CA THR A 423 0.49 -16.25 -8.08
C THR A 423 0.84 -14.79 -7.83
N ALA A 424 0.41 -14.23 -6.69
CA ALA A 424 0.69 -12.85 -6.32
C ALA A 424 2.19 -12.61 -6.08
N LEU A 425 2.88 -13.58 -5.45
CA LEU A 425 4.31 -13.50 -5.17
C LEU A 425 5.21 -13.69 -6.40
N SER A 426 4.88 -14.62 -7.30
CA SER A 426 5.64 -14.86 -8.53
C SER A 426 5.50 -13.73 -9.54
N GLY A 427 4.38 -12.98 -9.47
CA GLY A 427 4.11 -11.86 -10.37
C GLY A 427 3.83 -12.25 -11.82
N LEU A 428 3.61 -13.54 -12.08
CA LEU A 428 3.25 -14.06 -13.40
C LEU A 428 1.81 -13.74 -13.77
N PRO A 429 1.46 -13.72 -15.07
CA PRO A 429 0.09 -13.59 -15.53
C PRO A 429 -0.81 -14.71 -14.97
N VAL A 430 -2.02 -14.36 -14.52
CA VAL A 430 -3.00 -15.31 -13.95
C VAL A 430 -3.30 -16.48 -14.91
N ARG A 431 -3.28 -16.24 -16.23
CA ARG A 431 -3.48 -17.30 -17.23
C ARG A 431 -2.39 -18.38 -17.19
N ALA A 432 -1.13 -17.98 -17.00
CA ALA A 432 -0.02 -18.93 -16.91
C ALA A 432 -0.12 -19.75 -15.62
N THR A 433 -0.41 -19.11 -14.49
CA THR A 433 -0.51 -19.78 -13.19
C THR A 433 -1.71 -20.73 -13.12
N THR A 434 -2.87 -20.33 -13.67
CA THR A 434 -4.06 -21.19 -13.74
C THR A 434 -3.88 -22.38 -14.67
N ARG A 435 -3.22 -22.22 -15.82
CA ARG A 435 -2.84 -23.34 -16.71
C ARG A 435 -1.94 -24.35 -15.97
N SER A 436 -0.95 -23.86 -15.24
CA SER A 436 -0.05 -24.72 -14.45
C SER A 436 -0.79 -25.46 -13.32
N ALA A 437 -1.66 -24.75 -12.59
CA ALA A 437 -2.44 -25.32 -11.49
C ALA A 437 -3.45 -26.38 -11.97
N THR A 438 -4.18 -26.11 -13.06
CA THR A 438 -5.14 -27.06 -13.64
C THR A 438 -4.46 -28.33 -14.14
N ARG A 439 -3.29 -28.19 -14.79
CA ARG A 439 -2.48 -29.32 -15.21
C ARG A 439 -1.97 -30.14 -14.02
N THR A 440 -1.47 -29.46 -12.99
CA THR A 440 -1.04 -30.10 -11.74
C THR A 440 -2.18 -30.89 -11.12
N LEU A 441 -3.39 -30.30 -11.08
CA LEU A 441 -4.58 -30.95 -10.55
C LEU A 441 -4.98 -32.19 -11.38
N ALA A 442 -4.86 -32.14 -12.70
CA ALA A 442 -5.17 -33.29 -13.56
C ALA A 442 -4.24 -34.48 -13.30
N ILE A 443 -2.93 -34.24 -13.16
CA ILE A 443 -1.93 -35.29 -12.90
C ILE A 443 -2.01 -35.78 -11.45
N PHE A 444 -2.15 -34.85 -10.49
CA PHE A 444 -2.22 -35.18 -9.07
C PHE A 444 -3.54 -35.86 -8.70
N GLY A 445 -4.66 -35.47 -9.33
CA GLY A 445 -6.00 -35.97 -9.04
C GLY A 445 -6.13 -37.48 -9.18
N ALA A 446 -5.54 -38.07 -10.23
CA ALA A 446 -5.51 -39.52 -10.40
C ALA A 446 -4.76 -40.22 -9.24
N ASN A 447 -3.60 -39.68 -8.85
CA ASN A 447 -2.82 -40.22 -7.74
C ASN A 447 -3.52 -40.02 -6.39
N ALA A 448 -4.20 -38.90 -6.20
CA ALA A 448 -4.98 -38.61 -5.01
C ALA A 448 -6.17 -39.58 -4.86
N LEU A 449 -6.86 -39.91 -5.97
CA LEU A 449 -7.92 -40.92 -5.98
C LEU A 449 -7.39 -42.30 -5.56
N VAL A 450 -6.25 -42.73 -6.11
CA VAL A 450 -5.60 -43.99 -5.71
C VAL A 450 -5.24 -43.97 -4.22
N LEU A 451 -4.63 -42.88 -3.75
CA LEU A 451 -4.25 -42.74 -2.34
C LEU A 451 -5.47 -42.77 -1.42
N LEU A 452 -6.56 -42.11 -1.82
CA LEU A 452 -7.80 -42.05 -1.05
C LEU A 452 -8.49 -43.42 -0.99
N ALA A 453 -8.51 -44.17 -2.10
CA ALA A 453 -9.04 -45.54 -2.11
C ALA A 453 -8.18 -46.48 -1.25
N VAL A 454 -6.87 -46.56 -1.52
CA VAL A 454 -5.97 -47.47 -0.81
C VAL A 454 -5.85 -47.11 0.68
N GLY A 455 -5.66 -45.82 0.98
CA GLY A 455 -5.57 -45.32 2.35
C GLY A 455 -6.89 -45.47 3.11
N GLY A 456 -8.02 -45.20 2.46
CA GLY A 456 -9.34 -45.37 3.05
C GLY A 456 -9.64 -46.83 3.41
N TRP A 457 -9.25 -47.78 2.57
CA TRP A 457 -9.34 -49.21 2.89
C TRP A 457 -8.38 -49.60 4.01
N ALA A 458 -7.11 -49.21 3.92
CA ALA A 458 -6.08 -49.55 4.90
C ALA A 458 -6.44 -49.07 6.32
N VAL A 459 -6.98 -47.86 6.44
CA VAL A 459 -7.36 -47.26 7.72
C VAL A 459 -8.75 -47.73 8.18
N GLY A 460 -9.71 -47.86 7.27
CA GLY A 460 -11.11 -48.17 7.60
C GLY A 460 -11.41 -49.66 7.81
N LEU A 461 -10.58 -50.57 7.31
CA LEU A 461 -10.82 -52.02 7.41
C LEU A 461 -10.97 -52.50 8.85
N ALA A 462 -10.07 -52.06 9.74
CA ALA A 462 -10.09 -52.47 11.13
C ALA A 462 -11.40 -52.06 11.83
N GLY A 463 -11.85 -50.82 11.66
CA GLY A 463 -13.11 -50.37 12.27
C GLY A 463 -14.35 -50.96 11.60
N THR A 464 -14.28 -51.30 10.31
CA THR A 464 -15.38 -52.02 9.62
C THR A 464 -15.60 -53.42 10.20
N PHE A 465 -14.54 -54.07 10.69
CA PHE A 465 -14.62 -55.33 11.43
C PHE A 465 -14.74 -55.16 12.96
N GLY A 466 -15.11 -53.97 13.44
CA GLY A 466 -15.34 -53.70 14.87
C GLY A 466 -14.09 -53.52 15.72
N ARG A 467 -12.89 -53.45 15.12
CA ARG A 467 -11.60 -53.29 15.82
C ARG A 467 -11.01 -51.87 15.73
N GLY A 468 -11.86 -50.84 15.59
CA GLY A 468 -11.42 -49.45 15.53
C GLY A 468 -12.57 -48.45 15.34
N GLU A 469 -12.28 -47.17 15.55
CA GLU A 469 -13.28 -46.10 15.44
C GLU A 469 -13.54 -45.67 13.98
N ILE A 470 -12.54 -45.78 13.10
CA ILE A 470 -12.65 -45.36 11.69
C ILE A 470 -13.20 -46.50 10.84
N ARG A 471 -14.31 -46.26 10.13
CA ARG A 471 -14.94 -47.22 9.21
C ARG A 471 -14.70 -46.85 7.75
N VAL A 472 -14.85 -47.82 6.85
CA VAL A 472 -14.85 -47.55 5.41
C VAL A 472 -16.10 -46.72 5.07
N GLY A 473 -15.88 -45.47 4.67
CA GLY A 473 -16.95 -44.54 4.31
C GLY A 473 -17.29 -44.52 2.82
N PRO A 474 -18.36 -43.78 2.44
CA PRO A 474 -18.80 -43.66 1.05
C PRO A 474 -17.72 -43.11 0.12
N VAL A 475 -16.85 -42.22 0.60
CA VAL A 475 -15.75 -41.63 -0.17
C VAL A 475 -14.77 -42.68 -0.67
N THR A 476 -14.38 -43.62 0.19
CA THR A 476 -13.49 -44.73 -0.16
C THR A 476 -14.14 -45.64 -1.21
N ILE A 477 -15.44 -45.93 -1.04
CA ILE A 477 -16.21 -46.76 -1.96
C ILE A 477 -16.31 -46.09 -3.33
N VAL A 478 -16.73 -44.82 -3.38
CA VAL A 478 -16.86 -44.05 -4.62
C VAL A 478 -15.52 -43.94 -5.34
N ALA A 479 -14.43 -43.63 -4.64
CA ALA A 479 -13.10 -43.60 -5.24
C ALA A 479 -12.68 -44.96 -5.80
N SER A 480 -12.97 -46.05 -5.09
CA SER A 480 -12.70 -47.42 -5.56
C SER A 480 -13.49 -47.75 -6.83
N VAL A 481 -14.77 -47.36 -6.89
CA VAL A 481 -15.63 -47.55 -8.07
C VAL A 481 -15.14 -46.73 -9.26
N ILE A 482 -14.74 -45.46 -9.05
CA ILE A 482 -14.17 -44.61 -10.11
C ILE A 482 -12.88 -45.24 -10.66
N LEU A 483 -11.99 -45.73 -9.79
CA LEU A 483 -10.75 -46.38 -10.24
C LEU A 483 -11.02 -47.70 -10.98
N LEU A 484 -11.96 -48.51 -10.50
CA LEU A 484 -12.35 -49.77 -11.14
C LEU A 484 -12.96 -49.52 -12.53
N THR A 485 -13.87 -48.55 -12.64
CA THR A 485 -14.50 -48.18 -13.92
C THR A 485 -13.48 -47.61 -14.90
N ALA A 486 -12.58 -46.73 -14.44
CA ALA A 486 -11.48 -46.21 -15.26
C ALA A 486 -10.55 -47.33 -15.76
N TRP A 487 -10.21 -48.29 -14.90
CA TRP A 487 -9.38 -49.44 -15.24
C TRP A 487 -10.08 -50.38 -16.24
N LEU A 488 -11.36 -50.69 -16.04
CA LEU A 488 -12.13 -51.50 -17.00
C LEU A 488 -12.22 -50.82 -18.36
N TRP A 489 -12.42 -49.50 -18.38
CA TRP A 489 -12.49 -48.72 -19.60
C TRP A 489 -11.14 -48.64 -20.33
N SER A 490 -10.04 -48.45 -19.60
CA SER A 490 -8.70 -48.47 -20.20
C SER A 490 -8.38 -49.85 -20.78
N ARG A 491 -8.74 -50.94 -20.08
CA ARG A 491 -8.53 -52.31 -20.56
C ARG A 491 -9.32 -52.62 -21.83
N ARG A 492 -10.55 -52.11 -21.97
CA ARG A 492 -11.34 -52.23 -23.21
C ARG A 492 -10.72 -51.49 -24.39
N ARG A 493 -10.13 -50.31 -24.17
CA ARG A 493 -9.42 -49.56 -25.22
C ARG A 493 -8.09 -50.20 -25.61
N SER A 494 -7.41 -50.80 -24.65
CA SER A 494 -6.16 -51.54 -24.85
C SER A 494 -6.36 -52.97 -25.33
N ALA A 495 -7.61 -53.42 -25.48
CA ALA A 495 -7.95 -54.60 -26.25
C ALA A 495 -8.39 -54.14 -27.65
N PRO A 496 -7.48 -53.71 -28.53
CA PRO A 496 -7.80 -53.83 -29.94
C PRO A 496 -8.09 -55.32 -30.16
N GLY A 497 -9.18 -55.62 -30.87
CA GLY A 497 -9.25 -56.90 -31.56
C GLY A 497 -7.88 -57.11 -32.20
N SER A 498 -7.24 -58.24 -31.91
CA SER A 498 -7.15 -59.24 -32.96
C SER A 498 -6.99 -58.53 -34.30
N GLU A 499 -5.76 -58.12 -34.58
CA GLU A 499 -5.24 -58.07 -35.94
C GLU A 499 -5.52 -59.47 -36.52
N GLY A 500 -6.77 -59.67 -36.94
CA GLY A 500 -7.15 -60.70 -37.86
C GLY A 500 -6.76 -60.19 -39.22
N SER A 501 -5.85 -60.94 -39.83
CA SER A 501 -5.72 -61.17 -41.28
C SER A 501 -5.51 -59.96 -42.17
#